data_AF-F7HYN8-F1
#
_entry.id   AF-F7HYN8-F1
#
_cell.length_a   1.000
_cell.length_b   1.000
_cell.length_c   1.000
_cell.angle_alpha   90.00
_cell.angle_beta   90.00
_cell.angle_gamma   90.00
#
_symmetry.space_group_name_H-M   'P 1'
#
loop_
_entity.id
_entity.type
_entity.pdbx_description
1 polymer ?
#
loop_
_entity_poly.entity_id
_entity_poly.type
_entity_poly.pdbx_seq_one_letter_code
_entity_poly.pdbx_strand_id
1 'polypeptide(L)'
;MSSFEGQMAEYPTISIDRFDRENLRARAYFLSHCHKDHMKGLRAPALKRRLECSLKVCLYCSPVTKELLLTSPKYRFWEKRIISIEIETPTQISLVDEASGEKEEIVVTLLPAGHCPGSVMFLFQGNNGTVLYTGDFRLAKGEAARMELLHSGGRVKDIQSVYLDTTFFDPRFFQIPSREECLSGILELVGSWITRSPYHVVWLNCKAAYGYEYLFTNLSEEFGIQVHVDKLDMFRNMPDILHHLTTDRSTQIHACRHPNAEEYFQWNKLPCGITSKNRIPLNTISIKPSTMWFGERTRKTNVIVRTGESSYRACFSFHSSYSEIKDFLSYICPVNAYPNVIPVGTTMDKVVEILKPLCRSSQSMEPQYKPLGKLKRARTVHQDSGSFSVTQVRKQWCHDSLHPSTPGFKSSCLSLLNSWTTGAHHHTQLMF
;
A
#
# COMPACT_ATOMS: atom_id res chain seq x y z
N MET A 1 -7.43 6.70 11.63
CA MET A 1 -6.86 6.04 12.83
C MET A 1 -7.12 4.55 12.76
N SER A 2 -6.09 3.72 12.95
CA SER A 2 -6.22 2.27 12.99
C SER A 2 -7.23 1.80 14.06
N SER A 3 -8.13 0.91 13.64
CA SER A 3 -9.05 0.12 14.47
C SER A 3 -8.45 -1.22 14.90
N PHE A 4 -7.35 -1.66 14.30
CA PHE A 4 -6.59 -2.82 14.75
C PHE A 4 -5.71 -2.43 15.95
N GLU A 5 -5.94 -3.10 17.09
CA GLU A 5 -5.34 -2.74 18.38
C GLU A 5 -4.09 -3.57 18.73
N GLY A 6 -3.47 -4.20 17.72
CA GLY A 6 -2.12 -4.75 17.79
C GLY A 6 -2.02 -6.27 17.82
N GLN A 7 -3.09 -6.98 18.16
CA GLN A 7 -3.07 -8.44 18.32
C GLN A 7 -3.94 -9.11 17.27
N MET A 8 -3.37 -10.10 16.59
CA MET A 8 -4.11 -11.01 15.71
C MET A 8 -4.70 -12.15 16.54
N ALA A 9 -5.85 -12.68 16.14
CA ALA A 9 -6.56 -13.70 16.91
C ALA A 9 -5.78 -15.01 16.97
N GLU A 10 -5.06 -15.34 15.90
CA GLU A 10 -4.29 -16.57 15.78
C GLU A 10 -2.99 -16.54 16.62
N TYR A 11 -2.43 -15.34 16.81
CA TYR A 11 -1.17 -15.12 17.51
C TYR A 11 -1.29 -13.94 18.50
N PRO A 12 -2.07 -14.10 19.59
CA PRO A 12 -2.31 -13.01 20.54
C PRO A 12 -1.07 -12.67 21.38
N THR A 13 -0.05 -13.53 21.36
CA THR A 13 1.22 -13.36 22.09
C THR A 13 2.16 -12.38 21.40
N ILE A 14 1.89 -11.95 20.15
CA ILE A 14 2.66 -10.92 19.46
C ILE A 14 1.85 -9.63 19.30
N SER A 15 2.55 -8.49 19.25
CA SER A 15 1.93 -7.19 19.04
C SER A 15 2.56 -6.45 17.87
N ILE A 16 1.74 -5.93 16.97
CA ILE A 16 2.14 -5.28 15.72
C ILE A 16 1.58 -3.86 15.70
N ASP A 17 2.44 -2.85 15.50
CA ASP A 17 2.06 -1.43 15.32
C ASP A 17 1.23 -0.80 16.46
N ARG A 18 1.12 -1.48 17.59
CA ARG A 18 0.46 -1.02 18.80
C ARG A 18 1.21 -1.55 20.02
N PHE A 19 1.55 -0.66 20.94
CA PHE A 19 2.49 -0.96 22.03
C PHE A 19 1.99 -0.49 23.41
N ASP A 20 0.71 -0.13 23.51
CA ASP A 20 0.03 0.23 24.74
C ASP A 20 -1.04 -0.81 25.14
N ARG A 21 -1.57 -0.68 26.36
CA ARG A 21 -2.66 -1.52 26.89
C ARG A 21 -2.27 -3.02 26.92
N GLU A 22 -3.11 -3.91 26.39
CA GLU A 22 -2.89 -5.36 26.37
C GLU A 22 -1.56 -5.75 25.69
N ASN A 23 -1.09 -4.94 24.74
CA ASN A 23 0.18 -5.14 24.04
C ASN A 23 1.41 -5.08 24.98
N LEU A 24 1.27 -4.56 26.21
CA LEU A 24 2.37 -4.60 27.19
C LEU A 24 2.76 -6.04 27.58
N ARG A 25 1.87 -7.03 27.33
CA ARG A 25 2.13 -8.45 27.63
C ARG A 25 2.76 -9.24 26.47
N ALA A 26 3.03 -8.61 25.32
CA ALA A 26 3.48 -9.30 24.12
C ALA A 26 4.83 -10.02 24.28
N ARG A 27 4.97 -11.27 23.86
CA ARG A 27 6.24 -12.01 23.82
C ARG A 27 7.21 -11.46 22.75
N ALA A 28 6.70 -10.83 21.70
CA ALA A 28 7.48 -10.09 20.70
C ALA A 28 6.69 -8.90 20.13
N TYR A 29 7.42 -7.88 19.68
CA TYR A 29 6.88 -6.70 19.03
C TYR A 29 7.28 -6.63 17.56
N PHE A 30 6.40 -6.09 16.71
CA PHE A 30 6.66 -5.84 15.31
C PHE A 30 6.28 -4.41 14.93
N LEU A 31 7.09 -3.75 14.10
CA LEU A 31 6.81 -2.43 13.56
C LEU A 31 6.89 -2.47 12.03
N SER A 32 5.74 -2.29 11.37
CA SER A 32 5.65 -2.34 9.91
C SER A 32 6.36 -1.15 9.26
N HIS A 33 6.21 0.06 9.83
CA HIS A 33 6.82 1.29 9.32
C HIS A 33 6.83 2.43 10.35
N CYS A 34 7.59 3.49 10.07
CA CYS A 34 7.81 4.62 11.00
C CYS A 34 6.78 5.76 10.89
N HIS A 35 5.48 5.48 10.85
CA HIS A 35 4.44 6.52 11.00
C HIS A 35 3.86 6.57 12.42
N LYS A 36 3.46 7.77 12.85
CA LYS A 36 3.15 8.05 14.26
C LYS A 36 1.96 7.24 14.79
N ASP A 37 0.97 7.00 13.96
CA ASP A 37 -0.25 6.28 14.30
C ASP A 37 -0.06 4.77 14.43
N HIS A 38 1.02 4.22 13.84
CA HIS A 38 1.51 2.85 14.02
C HIS A 38 2.58 2.73 15.13
N MET A 39 2.86 3.81 15.85
CA MET A 39 3.89 3.85 16.92
C MET A 39 3.30 4.19 18.29
N LYS A 40 1.98 4.06 18.46
CA LYS A 40 1.28 4.39 19.70
C LYS A 40 1.75 3.49 20.84
N GLY A 41 2.25 4.11 21.91
CA GLY A 41 2.83 3.40 23.06
C GLY A 41 4.31 3.05 22.93
N LEU A 42 4.92 3.15 21.74
CA LEU A 42 6.26 2.60 21.46
C LEU A 42 7.40 3.19 22.29
N ARG A 43 7.20 4.37 22.88
CA ARG A 43 8.13 5.04 23.81
C ARG A 43 7.51 5.37 25.17
N ALA A 44 6.36 4.79 25.49
CA ALA A 44 5.65 5.06 26.73
C ALA A 44 6.46 4.55 27.94
N PRO A 45 6.41 5.26 29.09
CA PRO A 45 7.10 4.79 30.30
C PRO A 45 6.69 3.38 30.74
N ALA A 46 5.43 3.01 30.56
CA ALA A 46 4.93 1.67 30.87
C ALA A 46 5.64 0.57 30.07
N LEU A 47 5.86 0.80 28.77
CA LEU A 47 6.58 -0.14 27.91
C LEU A 47 8.05 -0.24 28.30
N LYS A 48 8.70 0.89 28.59
CA LYS A 48 10.10 0.89 29.07
C LYS A 48 10.29 0.05 30.33
N ARG A 49 9.44 0.27 31.33
CA ARG A 49 9.41 -0.53 32.57
C ARG A 49 9.18 -2.01 32.29
N ARG A 50 8.29 -2.34 31.35
CA ARG A 50 8.08 -3.73 30.96
C ARG A 50 9.32 -4.37 30.33
N LEU A 51 10.06 -3.62 29.51
CA LEU A 51 11.32 -4.09 28.92
C LEU A 51 12.45 -4.20 29.96
N GLU A 52 12.39 -3.48 31.08
CA GLU A 52 13.32 -3.67 32.20
C GLU A 52 13.06 -5.01 32.90
N CYS A 53 11.79 -5.46 32.94
CA CYS A 53 11.38 -6.73 33.56
C CYS A 53 11.56 -7.97 32.66
N SER A 54 11.94 -7.82 31.39
CA SER A 54 12.16 -8.94 30.48
C SER A 54 13.43 -8.76 29.65
N LEU A 55 14.25 -9.79 29.55
CA LEU A 55 15.49 -9.75 28.77
C LEU A 55 15.30 -10.25 27.33
N LYS A 56 14.26 -11.05 27.06
CA LYS A 56 14.08 -11.73 25.76
C LYS A 56 13.18 -10.99 24.78
N VAL A 57 12.40 -10.01 25.24
CA VAL A 57 11.47 -9.29 24.37
C VAL A 57 12.24 -8.36 23.43
N CYS A 58 11.97 -8.55 22.14
CA CYS A 58 12.54 -7.77 21.05
C CYS A 58 11.47 -7.09 20.20
N LEU A 59 11.90 -6.04 19.49
CA LEU A 59 11.17 -5.38 18.41
C LEU A 59 11.74 -5.81 17.07
N TYR A 60 10.90 -6.35 16.19
CA TYR A 60 11.24 -6.79 14.85
C TYR A 60 10.71 -5.82 13.80
N CYS A 61 11.52 -5.51 12.80
CA CYS A 61 11.15 -4.61 11.69
C CYS A 61 12.10 -4.80 10.51
N SER A 62 11.89 -4.04 9.43
CA SER A 62 12.84 -4.00 8.31
C SER A 62 14.14 -3.26 8.69
N PRO A 63 15.26 -3.47 7.95
CA PRO A 63 16.51 -2.76 8.20
C PRO A 63 16.36 -1.23 8.11
N VAL A 64 15.59 -0.76 7.13
CA VAL A 64 15.31 0.67 6.92
C VAL A 64 14.46 1.23 8.09
N THR A 65 13.43 0.51 8.54
CA THR A 65 12.63 0.94 9.70
C THR A 65 13.49 1.05 10.96
N LYS A 66 14.40 0.09 11.20
CA LYS A 66 15.36 0.14 12.32
C LYS A 66 16.24 1.38 12.26
N GLU A 67 16.84 1.68 11.11
CA GLU A 67 17.69 2.86 10.91
C GLU A 67 16.91 4.16 11.17
N LEU A 68 15.75 4.33 10.52
CA LEU A 68 14.90 5.50 10.70
C LEU A 68 14.45 5.68 12.16
N LEU A 69 14.09 4.59 12.84
CA LEU A 69 13.63 4.65 14.22
C LEU A 69 14.75 5.11 15.17
N LEU A 70 15.96 4.57 15.02
CA LEU A 70 17.09 4.82 15.92
C LEU A 70 17.78 6.17 15.70
N THR A 71 17.53 6.84 14.57
CA THR A 71 17.97 8.23 14.36
C THR A 71 17.32 9.19 15.38
N SER A 72 16.12 8.87 15.85
CA SER A 72 15.45 9.65 16.89
C SER A 72 15.96 9.27 18.29
N PRO A 73 16.54 10.22 19.06
CA PRO A 73 16.99 9.94 20.43
C PRO A 73 15.90 9.40 21.36
N LYS A 74 14.63 9.68 21.05
CA LYS A 74 13.46 9.23 21.83
C LYS A 74 13.26 7.70 21.80
N TYR A 75 13.76 7.02 20.76
CA TYR A 75 13.60 5.59 20.56
C TYR A 75 14.91 4.81 20.73
N ARG A 76 16.06 5.47 20.95
CA ARG A 76 17.37 4.82 21.13
C ARG A 76 17.43 3.76 22.22
N PHE A 77 16.55 3.79 23.22
CA PHE A 77 16.48 2.73 24.23
C PHE A 77 16.14 1.34 23.63
N TRP A 78 15.62 1.29 22.40
CA TRP A 78 15.39 0.06 21.64
C TRP A 78 16.67 -0.53 21.01
N GLU A 79 17.79 0.19 20.94
CA GLU A 79 19.01 -0.22 20.21
C GLU A 79 19.49 -1.63 20.60
N LYS A 80 19.39 -2.00 21.88
CA LYS A 80 19.79 -3.31 22.39
C LYS A 80 18.76 -4.43 22.16
N ARG A 81 17.56 -4.09 21.70
CA ARG A 81 16.38 -4.97 21.64
C ARG A 81 15.67 -4.94 20.29
N ILE A 82 16.25 -4.27 19.29
CA ILE A 82 15.68 -4.16 17.95
C ILE A 82 16.45 -5.05 16.96
N ILE A 83 15.72 -5.99 16.37
CA ILE A 83 16.25 -6.97 15.43
C ILE A 83 15.64 -6.64 14.07
N SER A 84 16.50 -6.36 13.09
CA SER A 84 16.07 -6.20 11.71
C SER A 84 15.96 -7.57 11.05
N ILE A 85 14.91 -7.77 10.26
CA ILE A 85 14.71 -8.95 9.44
C ILE A 85 14.82 -8.52 7.99
N GLU A 86 15.66 -9.21 7.22
CA GLU A 86 15.81 -8.92 5.79
C GLU A 86 14.50 -9.18 5.03
N ILE A 87 14.25 -8.34 4.02
CA ILE A 87 13.07 -8.46 3.18
C ILE A 87 13.11 -9.81 2.45
N GLU A 88 11.95 -10.44 2.31
CA GLU A 88 11.79 -11.73 1.63
C GLU A 88 12.72 -12.83 2.18
N THR A 89 13.02 -12.78 3.48
CA THR A 89 13.82 -13.79 4.17
C THR A 89 13.01 -14.44 5.29
N PRO A 90 12.49 -15.68 5.10
CA PRO A 90 11.78 -16.41 6.15
C PRO A 90 12.68 -16.59 7.38
N THR A 91 12.24 -16.07 8.51
CA THR A 91 13.03 -16.01 9.75
C THR A 91 12.27 -16.65 10.89
N GLN A 92 12.87 -17.65 11.53
CA GLN A 92 12.31 -18.30 12.71
C GLN A 92 12.47 -17.41 13.96
N ILE A 93 11.40 -17.28 14.75
CA ILE A 93 11.38 -16.53 16.01
C ILE A 93 10.77 -17.42 17.11
N SER A 94 11.54 -17.57 18.19
CA SER A 94 11.09 -18.24 19.41
C SER A 94 10.41 -17.24 20.36
N LEU A 95 9.11 -17.41 20.57
CA LEU A 95 8.31 -16.67 21.53
C LEU A 95 8.30 -17.41 22.86
N VAL A 96 8.88 -16.80 23.90
CA VAL A 96 9.02 -17.43 25.22
C VAL A 96 8.22 -16.66 26.26
N ASP A 97 7.40 -17.38 27.02
CA ASP A 97 6.85 -16.87 28.26
C ASP A 97 7.89 -16.97 29.37
N GLU A 98 8.34 -15.83 29.90
CA GLU A 98 9.33 -15.84 30.98
C GLU A 98 8.75 -16.31 32.32
N ALA A 99 7.43 -16.24 32.52
CA ALA A 99 6.78 -16.66 33.76
C ALA A 99 6.42 -18.15 33.76
N SER A 100 5.82 -18.66 32.68
CA SER A 100 5.40 -20.06 32.58
C SER A 100 6.46 -20.98 31.96
N GLY A 101 7.42 -20.43 31.22
CA GLY A 101 8.41 -21.20 30.46
C GLY A 101 7.88 -21.78 29.14
N GLU A 102 6.62 -21.50 28.79
CA GLU A 102 6.02 -21.89 27.51
C GLU A 102 6.81 -21.32 26.33
N LYS A 103 6.91 -22.13 25.26
CA LYS A 103 7.58 -21.76 24.02
C LYS A 103 6.63 -21.95 22.85
N GLU A 104 6.63 -20.96 21.97
CA GLU A 104 5.89 -20.96 20.72
C GLU A 104 6.87 -20.54 19.62
N GLU A 105 6.90 -21.28 18.51
CA GLU A 105 7.77 -20.99 17.38
C GLU A 105 6.95 -20.47 16.22
N ILE A 106 7.38 -19.36 15.63
CA ILE A 106 6.79 -18.78 14.42
C ILE A 106 7.87 -18.56 13.37
N VAL A 107 7.49 -18.59 12.10
CA VAL A 107 8.29 -18.09 10.99
C VAL A 107 7.65 -16.82 10.48
N VAL A 108 8.41 -15.74 10.40
CA VAL A 108 7.96 -14.48 9.82
C VAL A 108 8.72 -14.20 8.53
N THR A 109 8.00 -13.72 7.52
CA THR A 109 8.59 -13.19 6.27
C THR A 109 8.12 -11.75 6.09
N LEU A 110 9.05 -10.83 5.87
CA LEU A 110 8.73 -9.43 5.54
C LEU A 110 8.54 -9.32 4.03
N LEU A 111 7.41 -8.78 3.58
CA LEU A 111 7.14 -8.49 2.17
C LEU A 111 7.07 -6.98 1.97
N PRO A 112 7.54 -6.43 0.84
CA PRO A 112 7.49 -4.99 0.61
C PRO A 112 6.03 -4.50 0.55
N ALA A 113 5.69 -3.48 1.35
CA ALA A 113 4.33 -2.93 1.39
C ALA A 113 4.11 -1.76 0.41
N GLY A 114 5.20 -1.17 -0.10
CA GLY A 114 5.11 -0.02 -1.00
C GLY A 114 4.30 1.13 -0.38
N HIS A 115 4.63 1.57 0.83
CA HIS A 115 3.93 2.68 1.50
C HIS A 115 4.89 3.83 1.82
N CYS A 116 6.02 3.55 2.48
CA CYS A 116 7.11 4.49 2.71
C CYS A 116 8.45 3.73 2.84
N PRO A 117 9.62 4.40 2.91
CA PRO A 117 10.89 3.70 3.13
C PRO A 117 10.83 2.76 4.34
N GLY A 118 11.13 1.48 4.11
CA GLY A 118 11.12 0.43 5.13
C GLY A 118 9.76 -0.20 5.43
N SER A 119 8.68 0.24 4.78
CA SER A 119 7.34 -0.32 5.01
C SER A 119 7.22 -1.76 4.54
N VAL A 120 6.73 -2.63 5.42
CA VAL A 120 6.58 -4.07 5.16
C VAL A 120 5.23 -4.63 5.61
N MET A 121 4.79 -5.65 4.89
CA MET A 121 3.78 -6.60 5.36
C MET A 121 4.50 -7.74 6.10
N PHE A 122 3.85 -8.33 7.10
CA PHE A 122 4.36 -9.49 7.82
C PHE A 122 3.51 -10.73 7.51
N LEU A 123 4.13 -11.73 6.89
CA LEU A 123 3.56 -13.06 6.71
C LEU A 123 4.04 -13.97 7.85
N PHE A 124 3.13 -14.33 8.75
CA PHE A 124 3.39 -15.22 9.88
C PHE A 124 2.92 -16.63 9.56
N GLN A 125 3.75 -17.61 9.89
CA GLN A 125 3.47 -19.03 9.76
C GLN A 125 3.81 -19.74 11.07
N GLY A 126 2.89 -20.56 11.58
CA GLY A 126 3.11 -21.36 12.77
C GLY A 126 1.99 -22.38 12.97
N ASN A 127 1.87 -22.92 14.19
CA ASN A 127 0.94 -24.01 14.47
C ASN A 127 -0.54 -23.60 14.42
N ASN A 128 -0.85 -22.30 14.44
CA ASN A 128 -2.22 -21.77 14.39
C ASN A 128 -2.59 -21.13 13.03
N GLY A 129 -1.96 -21.60 11.95
CA GLY A 129 -2.27 -21.19 10.58
C GLY A 129 -1.26 -20.21 9.97
N THR A 130 -1.58 -19.70 8.77
CA THR A 130 -0.79 -18.63 8.12
C THR A 130 -1.60 -17.35 8.15
N VAL A 131 -0.99 -16.24 8.59
CA VAL A 131 -1.66 -14.94 8.74
C VAL A 131 -0.83 -13.85 8.08
N LEU A 132 -1.48 -12.94 7.37
CA LEU A 132 -0.84 -11.80 6.73
C LEU A 132 -1.32 -10.50 7.36
N TYR A 133 -0.39 -9.73 7.93
CA TYR A 133 -0.63 -8.36 8.37
C TYR A 133 -0.01 -7.39 7.37
N THR A 134 -0.79 -6.51 6.75
CA THR A 134 -0.27 -5.67 5.66
C THR A 134 0.47 -4.42 6.13
N GLY A 135 0.30 -4.01 7.38
CA GLY A 135 0.56 -2.61 7.76
C GLY A 135 -0.27 -1.68 6.88
N ASP A 136 0.28 -0.51 6.56
CA ASP A 136 -0.20 0.32 5.47
C ASP A 136 0.50 -0.09 4.17
N PHE A 137 -0.26 -0.21 3.08
CA PHE A 137 0.30 -0.70 1.82
C PHE A 137 -0.32 -0.04 0.59
N ARG A 138 0.50 0.05 -0.47
CA ARG A 138 0.03 0.37 -1.81
C ARG A 138 0.69 -0.56 -2.83
N LEU A 139 -0.08 -1.55 -3.28
CA LEU A 139 0.32 -2.48 -4.32
C LEU A 139 -0.51 -2.25 -5.58
N ALA A 140 0.15 -2.11 -6.72
CA ALA A 140 -0.53 -2.12 -8.00
C ALA A 140 -1.10 -3.52 -8.29
N LYS A 141 -2.04 -3.59 -9.23
CA LYS A 141 -2.65 -4.87 -9.61
C LYS A 141 -1.60 -5.84 -10.14
N GLY A 142 -1.70 -7.10 -9.70
CA GLY A 142 -0.75 -8.15 -10.06
C GLY A 142 0.60 -8.13 -9.33
N GLU A 143 0.90 -7.13 -8.50
CA GLU A 143 2.18 -7.13 -7.76
C GLU A 143 2.27 -8.25 -6.73
N ALA A 144 1.15 -8.56 -6.04
CA ALA A 144 1.09 -9.68 -5.11
C ALA A 144 1.37 -11.03 -5.78
N ALA A 145 1.01 -11.19 -7.05
CA ALA A 145 1.29 -12.41 -7.81
C ALA A 145 2.78 -12.62 -8.09
N ARG A 146 3.60 -11.55 -8.02
CA ARG A 146 5.05 -11.61 -8.20
C ARG A 146 5.82 -11.90 -6.91
N MET A 147 5.17 -11.83 -5.75
CA MET A 147 5.81 -12.12 -4.47
C MET A 147 5.91 -13.63 -4.26
N GLU A 148 7.06 -14.22 -4.62
CA GLU A 148 7.25 -15.68 -4.59
C GLU A 148 6.91 -16.31 -3.24
N LEU A 149 7.24 -15.63 -2.14
CA LEU A 149 7.02 -16.14 -0.77
C LEU A 149 5.57 -16.06 -0.30
N LEU A 150 4.66 -15.47 -1.07
CA LEU A 150 3.21 -15.65 -0.90
C LEU A 150 2.71 -16.98 -1.48
N HIS A 151 3.56 -17.71 -2.21
CA HIS A 151 3.19 -18.92 -2.92
C HIS A 151 3.83 -20.17 -2.31
N SER A 152 3.22 -21.32 -2.58
CA SER A 152 3.74 -22.66 -2.32
C SER A 152 3.23 -23.60 -3.41
N GLY A 153 4.13 -24.32 -4.07
CA GLY A 153 3.76 -25.25 -5.15
C GLY A 153 3.04 -24.59 -6.34
N GLY A 154 3.38 -23.33 -6.67
CA GLY A 154 2.77 -22.58 -7.77
C GLY A 154 1.37 -22.03 -7.49
N ARG A 155 0.91 -22.08 -6.23
CA ARG A 155 -0.38 -21.49 -5.79
C ARG A 155 -0.15 -20.58 -4.60
N VAL A 156 -1.06 -19.64 -4.36
CA VAL A 156 -1.02 -18.82 -3.15
C VAL A 156 -1.11 -19.74 -1.91
N LYS A 157 -0.34 -19.42 -0.87
CA LYS A 157 -0.38 -20.12 0.42
C LYS A 157 -1.79 -20.11 1.01
N ASP A 158 -2.10 -21.14 1.77
CA ASP A 158 -3.36 -21.21 2.52
C ASP A 158 -3.34 -20.19 3.67
N ILE A 159 -3.89 -19.00 3.42
CA ILE A 159 -3.91 -17.90 4.39
C ILE A 159 -5.23 -17.93 5.16
N GLN A 160 -5.12 -18.13 6.48
CA GLN A 160 -6.25 -18.12 7.42
C GLN A 160 -6.85 -16.72 7.49
N SER A 161 -6.04 -15.71 7.83
CA SER A 161 -6.53 -14.35 8.05
C SER A 161 -5.64 -13.32 7.41
N VAL A 162 -6.26 -12.27 6.89
CA VAL A 162 -5.57 -11.06 6.40
C VAL A 162 -6.03 -9.87 7.23
N TYR A 163 -5.09 -9.21 7.90
CA TYR A 163 -5.31 -7.95 8.63
C TYR A 163 -4.80 -6.80 7.75
N LEU A 164 -5.70 -6.14 7.01
CA LEU A 164 -5.33 -5.26 5.90
C LEU A 164 -5.66 -3.78 6.07
N ASP A 165 -4.79 -2.95 5.48
CA ASP A 165 -5.07 -1.56 5.18
C ASP A 165 -6.36 -1.44 4.36
N THR A 166 -7.27 -0.64 4.90
CA THR A 166 -8.62 -0.43 4.39
C THR A 166 -8.93 1.06 4.28
N THR A 167 -7.90 1.91 4.28
CA THR A 167 -7.99 3.37 4.25
C THR A 167 -8.89 3.90 3.13
N PHE A 168 -8.82 3.29 1.94
CA PHE A 168 -9.68 3.62 0.80
C PHE A 168 -10.60 2.46 0.37
N PHE A 169 -10.96 1.56 1.29
CA PHE A 169 -11.88 0.46 0.99
C PHE A 169 -13.36 0.90 1.04
N ASP A 170 -13.70 1.85 0.17
CA ASP A 170 -15.08 2.27 -0.14
C ASP A 170 -15.18 2.40 -1.68
N PRO A 171 -16.24 1.87 -2.33
CA PRO A 171 -16.40 1.93 -3.78
C PRO A 171 -16.26 3.32 -4.41
N ARG A 172 -16.44 4.41 -3.65
CA ARG A 172 -16.18 5.77 -4.12
C ARG A 172 -14.72 5.98 -4.54
N PHE A 173 -13.78 5.29 -3.89
CA PHE A 173 -12.34 5.35 -4.16
C PHE A 173 -11.89 4.24 -5.12
N PHE A 174 -12.71 3.94 -6.13
CA PHE A 174 -12.56 2.77 -7.00
C PHE A 174 -11.16 2.67 -7.62
N GLN A 175 -10.69 3.76 -8.21
CA GLN A 175 -9.37 3.86 -8.82
C GLN A 175 -8.61 5.08 -8.34
N ILE A 176 -7.32 4.92 -8.15
CA ILE A 176 -6.35 5.98 -7.93
C ILE A 176 -5.29 5.85 -9.06
N PRO A 177 -4.87 6.94 -9.72
CA PRO A 177 -3.78 6.92 -10.69
C PRO A 177 -2.53 6.22 -10.15
N SER A 178 -1.85 5.45 -10.98
CA SER A 178 -0.63 4.71 -10.64
C SER A 178 0.48 5.62 -10.11
N ARG A 179 1.50 5.02 -9.47
CA ARG A 179 2.67 5.78 -8.96
C ARG A 179 3.38 6.51 -10.09
N GLU A 180 3.45 5.88 -11.25
CA GLU A 180 4.08 6.35 -12.49
C GLU A 180 3.28 7.51 -13.09
N GLU A 181 1.95 7.36 -13.22
CA GLU A 181 1.07 8.45 -13.69
C GLU A 181 1.16 9.68 -12.77
N CYS A 182 1.15 9.47 -11.45
CA CYS A 182 1.31 10.55 -10.47
C CYS A 182 2.67 11.25 -10.59
N LEU A 183 3.75 10.47 -10.68
CA LEU A 183 5.11 10.98 -10.79
C LEU A 183 5.29 11.80 -12.08
N SER A 184 4.88 11.25 -13.23
CA SER A 184 5.01 11.92 -14.54
C SER A 184 4.36 13.30 -14.53
N GLY A 185 3.13 13.41 -14.03
CA GLY A 185 2.45 14.70 -13.96
C GLY A 185 3.13 15.72 -13.04
N ILE A 186 3.74 15.27 -11.94
CA ILE A 186 4.50 16.15 -11.05
C ILE A 186 5.82 16.57 -11.71
N LEU A 187 6.55 15.64 -12.34
CA LEU A 187 7.77 15.95 -13.08
C LEU A 187 7.51 17.00 -14.16
N GLU A 188 6.48 16.79 -14.99
CA GLU A 188 6.10 17.74 -16.05
C GLU A 188 5.77 19.14 -15.50
N LEU A 189 4.97 19.20 -14.43
CA LEU A 189 4.62 20.48 -13.79
C LEU A 189 5.86 21.18 -13.24
N VAL A 190 6.71 20.47 -12.50
CA VAL A 190 7.94 21.03 -11.91
C VAL A 190 8.88 21.51 -13.01
N GLY A 191 9.17 20.66 -13.99
CA GLY A 191 10.03 20.96 -15.13
C GLY A 191 9.57 22.20 -15.90
N SER A 192 8.27 22.30 -16.21
CA SER A 192 7.68 23.45 -16.90
C SER A 192 7.81 24.79 -16.15
N TRP A 193 8.05 24.74 -14.83
CA TRP A 193 8.20 25.91 -13.98
C TRP A 193 9.65 26.29 -13.77
N ILE A 194 10.48 25.35 -13.29
CA ILE A 194 11.86 25.64 -12.86
C ILE A 194 12.78 25.98 -14.05
N THR A 195 12.47 25.48 -15.25
CA THR A 195 13.25 25.74 -16.47
C THR A 195 13.07 27.16 -17.01
N ARG A 196 12.09 27.93 -16.51
CA ARG A 196 11.83 29.30 -16.99
C ARG A 196 12.94 30.27 -16.61
N SER A 197 13.46 30.16 -15.39
CA SER A 197 14.65 30.88 -14.94
C SER A 197 15.14 30.34 -13.59
N PRO A 198 16.38 30.67 -13.17
CA PRO A 198 16.91 30.30 -11.85
C PRO A 198 16.13 30.89 -10.65
N TYR A 199 15.16 31.77 -10.89
CA TYR A 199 14.31 32.41 -9.87
C TYR A 199 12.92 31.75 -9.78
N HIS A 200 12.61 30.77 -10.62
CA HIS A 200 11.38 29.99 -10.53
C HIS A 200 11.58 28.80 -9.62
N VAL A 201 10.80 28.72 -8.55
CA VAL A 201 10.97 27.71 -7.50
C VAL A 201 9.65 26.99 -7.23
N VAL A 202 9.75 25.76 -6.78
CA VAL A 202 8.63 24.90 -6.42
C VAL A 202 8.69 24.60 -4.94
N TRP A 203 7.54 24.72 -4.29
CA TRP A 203 7.32 24.19 -2.95
C TRP A 203 6.40 22.97 -2.98
N LEU A 204 6.94 21.81 -2.60
CA LEU A 204 6.23 20.57 -2.35
C LEU A 204 5.68 20.60 -0.90
N ASN A 205 4.39 20.86 -0.76
CA ASN A 205 3.69 20.89 0.53
C ASN A 205 3.33 19.46 0.99
N CYS A 206 4.33 18.74 1.48
CA CYS A 206 4.26 17.34 1.94
C CYS A 206 3.82 17.23 3.42
N LYS A 207 2.76 16.47 3.69
CA LYS A 207 2.17 16.35 5.05
C LYS A 207 2.79 15.26 5.93
N ALA A 208 2.88 14.03 5.42
CA ALA A 208 3.42 12.86 6.14
C ALA A 208 4.95 12.96 6.31
N ALA A 209 5.51 12.49 7.42
CA ALA A 209 6.96 12.61 7.69
C ALA A 209 7.82 11.80 6.70
N TYR A 210 7.39 10.58 6.38
CA TYR A 210 8.03 9.67 5.44
C TYR A 210 7.09 9.26 4.30
N GLY A 211 7.67 8.88 3.18
CA GLY A 211 7.03 8.29 2.01
C GLY A 211 6.96 9.20 0.78
N TYR A 212 7.54 10.40 0.85
CA TYR A 212 7.74 11.26 -0.32
C TYR A 212 9.15 11.14 -0.92
N GLU A 213 10.04 10.37 -0.32
CA GLU A 213 11.44 10.27 -0.72
C GLU A 213 11.56 9.78 -2.17
N TYR A 214 10.73 8.82 -2.59
CA TYR A 214 10.63 8.39 -3.99
C TYR A 214 10.32 9.55 -4.94
N LEU A 215 9.45 10.48 -4.56
CA LEU A 215 9.17 11.66 -5.37
C LEU A 215 10.39 12.59 -5.42
N PHE A 216 11.07 12.76 -4.29
CA PHE A 216 12.24 13.65 -4.19
C PHE A 216 13.42 13.12 -5.01
N THR A 217 13.70 11.82 -4.94
CA THR A 217 14.80 11.18 -5.67
C THR A 217 14.57 11.30 -7.18
N ASN A 218 13.37 11.00 -7.66
CA ASN A 218 13.04 11.12 -9.09
C ASN A 218 13.09 12.57 -9.60
N LEU A 219 12.56 13.54 -8.83
CA LEU A 219 12.69 14.96 -9.18
C LEU A 219 14.15 15.39 -9.25
N SER A 220 14.97 14.91 -8.32
CA SER A 220 16.37 15.27 -8.23
C SER A 220 17.20 14.64 -9.34
N GLU A 221 16.94 13.38 -9.66
CA GLU A 221 17.58 12.65 -10.75
C GLU A 221 17.24 13.26 -12.12
N GLU A 222 15.95 13.55 -12.36
CA GLU A 222 15.48 14.13 -13.63
C GLU A 222 16.06 15.53 -13.88
N PHE A 223 16.10 16.38 -12.85
CA PHE A 223 16.48 17.79 -13.01
C PHE A 223 17.92 18.11 -12.57
N GLY A 224 18.66 17.16 -12.01
CA GLY A 224 19.99 17.39 -11.43
C GLY A 224 19.99 18.39 -10.27
N ILE A 225 18.88 18.50 -9.54
CA ILE A 225 18.66 19.49 -8.48
C ILE A 225 18.37 18.79 -7.16
N GLN A 226 19.07 19.15 -6.08
CA GLN A 226 18.75 18.63 -4.75
C GLN A 226 17.49 19.27 -4.18
N VAL A 227 16.68 18.49 -3.46
CA VAL A 227 15.45 18.94 -2.81
C VAL A 227 15.75 19.47 -1.40
N HIS A 228 15.36 20.71 -1.12
CA HIS A 228 15.57 21.31 0.20
C HIS A 228 14.59 20.75 1.24
N VAL A 229 15.12 20.17 2.32
CA VAL A 229 14.37 19.61 3.45
C VAL A 229 14.89 20.19 4.77
N ASP A 230 14.06 20.18 5.81
CA ASP A 230 14.45 20.74 7.12
C ASP A 230 15.53 19.91 7.81
N LYS A 231 15.49 18.59 7.60
CA LYS A 231 16.36 17.59 8.23
C LYS A 231 16.55 16.42 7.28
N LEU A 232 17.77 15.90 7.22
CA LEU A 232 18.19 14.77 6.38
C LEU A 232 19.03 13.74 7.15
N ASP A 233 19.26 13.97 8.45
CA ASP A 233 20.10 13.15 9.33
C ASP A 233 19.55 11.72 9.48
N MET A 234 18.23 11.55 9.32
CA MET A 234 17.60 10.22 9.30
C MET A 234 18.04 9.35 8.11
N PHE A 235 18.56 9.95 7.03
CA PHE A 235 19.01 9.25 5.83
C PHE A 235 20.53 9.14 5.75
N ARG A 236 21.27 9.43 6.84
CA ARG A 236 22.75 9.42 6.85
C ARG A 236 23.36 8.14 6.27
N ASN A 237 22.74 7.00 6.52
CA ASN A 237 23.18 5.67 6.09
C ASN A 237 22.38 5.14 4.89
N MET A 238 21.68 6.03 4.16
CA MET A 238 20.84 5.71 3.00
C MET A 238 21.28 6.60 1.82
N PRO A 239 22.44 6.33 1.20
CA PRO A 239 23.02 7.19 0.18
C PRO A 239 22.07 7.44 -1.00
N ASP A 240 21.30 6.43 -1.41
CA ASP A 240 20.32 6.50 -2.51
C ASP A 240 19.18 7.50 -2.26
N ILE A 241 18.98 7.93 -1.01
CA ILE A 241 18.05 9.02 -0.66
C ILE A 241 18.84 10.29 -0.37
N LEU A 242 19.89 10.17 0.45
CA LEU A 242 20.63 11.30 1.02
C LEU A 242 21.18 12.26 -0.03
N HIS A 243 21.74 11.75 -1.12
CA HIS A 243 22.43 12.58 -2.12
C HIS A 243 21.46 13.48 -2.92
N HIS A 244 20.18 13.15 -2.94
CA HIS A 244 19.13 13.96 -3.58
C HIS A 244 18.58 15.07 -2.69
N LEU A 245 18.98 15.12 -1.42
CA LEU A 245 18.46 16.06 -0.42
C LEU A 245 19.52 17.08 -0.01
N THR A 246 19.07 18.26 0.39
CA THR A 246 19.95 19.31 0.93
C THR A 246 19.25 20.10 2.04
N THR A 247 20.03 20.65 2.97
CA THR A 247 19.57 21.67 3.93
C THR A 247 19.89 23.08 3.45
N ASP A 248 20.55 23.25 2.30
CA ASP A 248 20.77 24.55 1.68
C ASP A 248 19.46 25.06 1.06
N ARG A 249 19.15 26.32 1.35
CA ARG A 249 17.98 27.02 0.81
C ARG A 249 18.22 27.51 -0.63
N SER A 250 19.45 27.52 -1.14
CA SER A 250 19.75 27.94 -2.51
C SER A 250 19.51 26.85 -3.55
N THR A 251 18.28 26.32 -3.59
CA THR A 251 17.80 25.37 -4.61
C THR A 251 16.47 25.84 -5.21
N GLN A 252 16.02 25.22 -6.30
CA GLN A 252 14.72 25.52 -6.92
C GLN A 252 13.59 24.61 -6.42
N ILE A 253 13.89 23.46 -5.80
CA ILE A 253 12.87 22.51 -5.34
C ILE A 253 12.94 22.41 -3.82
N HIS A 254 11.83 22.71 -3.15
CA HIS A 254 11.74 22.72 -1.70
C HIS A 254 10.64 21.79 -1.20
N ALA A 255 10.92 21.01 -0.16
CA ALA A 255 9.95 20.25 0.63
C ALA A 255 10.06 20.55 2.13
N CYS A 256 10.66 21.70 2.49
CA CYS A 256 10.72 22.20 3.85
C CYS A 256 9.33 22.46 4.43
N ARG A 257 9.24 22.40 5.76
CA ARG A 257 7.97 22.47 6.50
C ARG A 257 8.03 23.56 7.55
N HIS A 258 6.86 24.13 7.82
CA HIS A 258 6.65 25.04 8.94
C HIS A 258 5.40 24.60 9.71
N PRO A 259 5.35 24.71 11.05
CA PRO A 259 4.16 24.41 11.83
C PRO A 259 2.89 25.15 11.33
N ASN A 260 3.08 26.38 10.83
CA ASN A 260 2.02 27.19 10.21
C ASN A 260 2.00 27.12 8.67
N ALA A 261 2.39 25.98 8.07
CA ALA A 261 2.52 25.85 6.62
C ALA A 261 1.24 26.26 5.84
N GLU A 262 0.04 26.14 6.42
CA GLU A 262 -1.19 26.56 5.75
C GLU A 262 -1.28 28.09 5.56
N GLU A 263 -0.71 28.90 6.46
CA GLU A 263 -0.62 30.35 6.29
C GLU A 263 0.36 30.71 5.15
N TYR A 264 1.52 30.05 5.10
CA TYR A 264 2.52 30.26 4.03
C TYR A 264 2.01 29.81 2.65
N PHE A 265 1.16 28.77 2.62
CA PHE A 265 0.50 28.29 1.40
C PHE A 265 -0.43 29.33 0.80
N GLN A 266 -1.16 30.10 1.61
CA GLN A 266 -2.00 31.18 1.11
C GLN A 266 -1.18 32.29 0.43
N TRP A 267 0.04 32.54 0.89
CA TRP A 267 0.90 33.61 0.37
C TRP A 267 1.97 33.12 -0.63
N ASN A 268 1.96 31.84 -1.01
CA ASN A 268 3.00 31.20 -1.85
C ASN A 268 4.44 31.50 -1.39
N LYS A 269 4.65 31.58 -0.07
CA LYS A 269 5.95 31.82 0.52
C LYS A 269 6.60 30.48 0.89
N LEU A 270 7.91 30.40 0.71
CA LEU A 270 8.67 29.21 1.12
C LEU A 270 8.75 29.13 2.65
N PRO A 271 8.47 27.97 3.26
CA PRO A 271 8.55 27.77 4.71
C PRO A 271 9.90 28.13 5.36
N CYS A 272 11.00 28.04 4.60
CA CYS A 272 12.35 28.35 5.09
C CYS A 272 12.74 29.83 5.03
N GLY A 273 11.78 30.70 4.64
CA GLY A 273 11.91 32.16 4.68
C GLY A 273 12.68 32.80 3.52
N ILE A 274 13.19 32.02 2.56
CA ILE A 274 13.82 32.59 1.36
C ILE A 274 12.76 33.18 0.42
N THR A 275 12.97 34.42 0.00
CA THR A 275 12.02 35.17 -0.85
C THR A 275 12.66 35.78 -2.09
N SER A 276 13.98 35.88 -2.14
CA SER A 276 14.72 36.42 -3.28
C SER A 276 16.11 35.80 -3.38
N LYS A 277 16.70 35.85 -4.57
CA LYS A 277 18.10 35.50 -4.86
C LYS A 277 18.72 36.63 -5.66
N ASN A 278 19.89 37.13 -5.25
CA ASN A 278 20.53 38.31 -5.87
C ASN A 278 19.60 39.53 -6.00
N ARG A 279 18.77 39.78 -4.97
CA ARG A 279 17.72 40.82 -4.92
C ARG A 279 16.59 40.67 -5.94
N ILE A 280 16.54 39.57 -6.70
CA ILE A 280 15.44 39.24 -7.60
C ILE A 280 14.43 38.35 -6.85
N PRO A 281 13.15 38.74 -6.76
CA PRO A 281 12.12 37.94 -6.10
C PRO A 281 11.98 36.54 -6.74
N LEU A 282 11.70 35.54 -5.90
CA LEU A 282 11.42 34.18 -6.36
C LEU A 282 9.97 34.07 -6.84
N ASN A 283 9.79 33.40 -7.98
CA ASN A 283 8.49 33.05 -8.53
C ASN A 283 8.12 31.64 -8.04
N THR A 284 7.36 31.57 -6.96
CA THR A 284 7.02 30.30 -6.30
C THR A 284 5.69 29.77 -6.78
N ILE A 285 5.64 28.48 -7.15
CA ILE A 285 4.40 27.71 -7.12
C ILE A 285 4.40 26.71 -5.97
N SER A 286 3.22 26.46 -5.43
CA SER A 286 2.99 25.44 -4.41
C SER A 286 2.29 24.23 -5.03
N ILE A 287 2.84 23.04 -4.79
CA ILE A 287 2.28 21.76 -5.20
C ILE A 287 1.98 20.98 -3.94
N LYS A 288 0.73 20.58 -3.75
CA LYS A 288 0.29 19.73 -2.64
C LYS A 288 0.01 18.32 -3.16
N PRO A 289 0.93 17.35 -2.96
CA PRO A 289 0.63 15.94 -3.14
C PRO A 289 -0.57 15.54 -2.28
N SER A 290 -1.60 14.98 -2.89
CA SER A 290 -2.82 14.57 -2.19
C SER A 290 -3.51 13.46 -2.96
N THR A 291 -4.22 12.58 -2.23
CA THR A 291 -4.99 11.53 -2.89
C THR A 291 -6.09 12.15 -3.75
N MET A 292 -6.14 11.73 -5.01
CA MET A 292 -7.24 11.96 -5.94
C MET A 292 -7.72 10.60 -6.44
N TRP A 293 -9.02 10.47 -6.65
CA TRP A 293 -9.64 9.19 -6.99
C TRP A 293 -10.74 9.35 -8.02
N PHE A 294 -11.06 8.25 -8.69
CA PHE A 294 -12.10 8.14 -9.69
C PHE A 294 -13.03 6.99 -9.33
N GLY A 295 -14.34 7.23 -9.43
CA GLY A 295 -15.35 6.19 -9.27
C GLY A 295 -15.36 5.23 -10.46
N GLU A 296 -15.98 4.06 -10.30
CA GLU A 296 -15.97 2.96 -11.29
C GLU A 296 -16.41 3.38 -12.70
N ARG A 297 -17.39 4.28 -12.82
CA ARG A 297 -17.93 4.76 -14.10
C ARG A 297 -17.33 6.10 -14.55
N THR A 298 -16.34 6.62 -13.84
CA THR A 298 -15.74 7.93 -14.10
C THR A 298 -14.43 7.76 -14.86
N ARG A 299 -14.21 8.54 -15.92
CA ARG A 299 -12.92 8.57 -16.62
C ARG A 299 -11.87 9.24 -15.75
N LYS A 300 -10.62 8.75 -15.81
CA LYS A 300 -9.46 9.43 -15.23
C LYS A 300 -9.37 10.85 -15.79
N THR A 301 -9.20 11.83 -14.92
CA THR A 301 -8.88 13.21 -15.29
C THR A 301 -7.39 13.49 -15.04
N ASN A 302 -6.95 14.73 -15.30
CA ASN A 302 -5.58 15.14 -15.08
C ASN A 302 -5.16 14.91 -13.60
N VAL A 303 -3.96 14.35 -13.40
CA VAL A 303 -3.35 14.17 -12.08
C VAL A 303 -2.94 15.49 -11.43
N ILE A 304 -2.85 16.56 -12.21
CA ILE A 304 -2.61 17.93 -11.74
C ILE A 304 -3.91 18.74 -11.78
N VAL A 305 -4.26 19.34 -10.64
CA VAL A 305 -5.41 20.23 -10.49
C VAL A 305 -4.92 21.59 -10.01
N ARG A 306 -5.08 22.62 -10.82
CA ARG A 306 -4.81 24.00 -10.42
C ARG A 306 -5.88 24.47 -9.44
N THR A 307 -5.47 24.95 -8.27
CA THR A 307 -6.37 25.44 -7.21
C THR A 307 -6.28 26.95 -6.98
N GLY A 308 -5.30 27.61 -7.60
CA GLY A 308 -5.13 29.07 -7.57
C GLY A 308 -4.14 29.52 -8.64
N GLU A 309 -3.78 30.81 -8.65
CA GLU A 309 -2.85 31.34 -9.64
C GLU A 309 -1.48 30.63 -9.59
N SER A 310 -0.96 30.38 -8.39
CA SER A 310 0.33 29.71 -8.18
C SER A 310 0.24 28.47 -7.28
N SER A 311 -0.94 27.84 -7.22
CA SER A 311 -1.18 26.70 -6.34
C SER A 311 -1.81 25.53 -7.09
N TYR A 312 -1.28 24.34 -6.84
CA TYR A 312 -1.65 23.09 -7.48
C TYR A 312 -1.83 21.98 -6.45
N ARG A 313 -2.75 21.07 -6.74
CA ARG A 313 -2.81 19.74 -6.15
C ARG A 313 -2.29 18.75 -7.18
N ALA A 314 -1.49 17.80 -6.73
CA ALA A 314 -1.04 16.69 -7.54
C ALA A 314 -1.52 15.38 -6.93
N CYS A 315 -2.00 14.46 -7.76
CA CYS A 315 -2.38 13.13 -7.32
C CYS A 315 -1.16 12.43 -6.74
N PHE A 316 -1.30 11.92 -5.52
CA PHE A 316 -0.31 11.09 -4.84
C PHE A 316 -1.03 10.28 -3.77
N SER A 317 -0.79 8.98 -3.67
CA SER A 317 -1.43 8.13 -2.66
C SER A 317 -0.42 7.21 -1.98
N PHE A 318 -0.56 7.11 -0.67
CA PHE A 318 0.17 6.20 0.22
C PHE A 318 -0.48 4.82 0.34
N HIS A 319 -1.75 4.71 -0.06
CA HIS A 319 -2.56 3.52 0.15
C HIS A 319 -3.18 3.05 -1.18
N SER A 320 -3.45 1.76 -1.25
CA SER A 320 -4.19 1.13 -2.36
C SER A 320 -5.60 1.70 -2.49
N SER A 321 -6.06 1.84 -3.74
CA SER A 321 -7.45 2.11 -4.10
C SER A 321 -8.36 0.92 -3.78
N TYR A 322 -9.67 1.14 -3.79
CA TYR A 322 -10.64 0.06 -3.60
C TYR A 322 -10.45 -1.09 -4.59
N SER A 323 -10.20 -0.80 -5.87
CA SER A 323 -10.00 -1.86 -6.88
C SER A 323 -8.66 -2.59 -6.75
N GLU A 324 -7.62 -1.95 -6.22
CA GLU A 324 -6.34 -2.61 -5.89
C GLU A 324 -6.48 -3.52 -4.66
N ILE A 325 -7.21 -3.07 -3.61
CA ILE A 325 -7.50 -3.91 -2.44
C ILE A 325 -8.35 -5.12 -2.82
N LYS A 326 -9.35 -4.95 -3.70
CA LYS A 326 -10.14 -6.06 -4.23
C LYS A 326 -9.30 -7.05 -5.03
N ASP A 327 -8.42 -6.57 -5.91
CA ASP A 327 -7.50 -7.39 -6.70
C ASP A 327 -6.61 -8.23 -5.76
N PHE A 328 -5.98 -7.55 -4.79
CA PHE A 328 -5.15 -8.17 -3.76
C PHE A 328 -5.90 -9.27 -3.00
N LEU A 329 -7.05 -8.97 -2.40
CA LEU A 329 -7.79 -9.97 -1.62
C LEU A 329 -8.37 -11.10 -2.47
N SER A 330 -8.80 -10.81 -3.70
CA SER A 330 -9.30 -11.86 -4.62
C SER A 330 -8.19 -12.83 -4.99
N TYR A 331 -6.95 -12.32 -5.15
CA TYR A 331 -5.78 -13.14 -5.40
C TYR A 331 -5.39 -13.98 -4.18
N ILE A 332 -5.37 -13.36 -2.99
CA ILE A 332 -4.98 -14.01 -1.73
C ILE A 332 -6.01 -15.06 -1.28
N CYS A 333 -7.30 -14.76 -1.46
CA CYS A 333 -8.44 -15.60 -1.09
C CYS A 333 -8.36 -16.17 0.34
N PRO A 334 -8.28 -15.33 1.39
CA PRO A 334 -8.12 -15.81 2.77
C PRO A 334 -9.41 -16.42 3.33
N VAL A 335 -9.34 -17.12 4.48
CA VAL A 335 -10.57 -17.54 5.19
C VAL A 335 -11.27 -16.32 5.80
N ASN A 336 -10.51 -15.39 6.38
CA ASN A 336 -11.00 -14.16 6.99
C ASN A 336 -10.23 -12.93 6.50
N ALA A 337 -10.91 -11.78 6.46
CA ALA A 337 -10.30 -10.48 6.22
C ALA A 337 -10.77 -9.48 7.27
N TYR A 338 -9.83 -8.82 7.95
CA TYR A 338 -10.07 -7.89 9.05
C TYR A 338 -9.53 -6.51 8.72
N PRO A 339 -10.37 -5.46 8.71
CA PRO A 339 -9.92 -4.12 8.37
C PRO A 339 -9.08 -3.49 9.49
N ASN A 340 -7.87 -3.06 9.15
CA ASN A 340 -7.01 -2.29 10.04
C ASN A 340 -7.55 -0.88 10.27
N VAL A 341 -8.32 -0.32 9.33
CA VAL A 341 -8.80 1.06 9.37
C VAL A 341 -10.28 1.09 8.98
N ILE A 342 -11.09 1.92 9.65
CA ILE A 342 -12.43 2.23 9.18
C ILE A 342 -12.34 3.46 8.26
N PRO A 343 -12.56 3.33 6.93
CA PRO A 343 -12.58 4.47 6.03
C PRO A 343 -13.62 5.48 6.49
N VAL A 344 -13.29 6.77 6.34
CA VAL A 344 -14.12 7.83 6.89
C VAL A 344 -15.44 7.94 6.14
N GLY A 345 -16.53 8.13 6.89
CA GLY A 345 -17.88 8.10 6.34
C GLY A 345 -18.43 6.69 6.13
N THR A 346 -17.74 5.67 6.65
CA THR A 346 -18.17 4.26 6.64
C THR A 346 -18.31 3.72 8.07
N THR A 347 -18.72 2.45 8.21
CA THR A 347 -18.76 1.73 9.49
C THR A 347 -18.00 0.41 9.36
N MET A 348 -17.52 -0.14 10.48
CA MET A 348 -16.86 -1.45 10.53
C MET A 348 -17.71 -2.52 9.84
N ASP A 349 -19.01 -2.59 10.17
CA ASP A 349 -19.93 -3.57 9.57
C ASP A 349 -19.98 -3.45 8.04
N LYS A 350 -20.09 -2.23 7.50
CA LYS A 350 -20.12 -2.01 6.05
C LYS A 350 -18.84 -2.50 5.38
N VAL A 351 -17.69 -2.22 5.97
CA VAL A 351 -16.38 -2.64 5.45
C VAL A 351 -16.29 -4.16 5.44
N VAL A 352 -16.65 -4.80 6.55
CA VAL A 352 -16.64 -6.26 6.69
C VAL A 352 -17.61 -6.92 5.70
N GLU A 353 -18.83 -6.40 5.53
CA GLU A 353 -19.79 -6.90 4.54
C GLU A 353 -19.25 -6.83 3.10
N ILE A 354 -18.51 -5.77 2.75
CA ILE A 354 -17.91 -5.65 1.41
C ILE A 354 -16.70 -6.58 1.24
N LEU A 355 -15.98 -6.90 2.33
CA LEU A 355 -14.86 -7.85 2.32
C LEU A 355 -15.32 -9.31 2.23
N LYS A 356 -16.44 -9.68 2.87
CA LYS A 356 -16.94 -11.06 3.00
C LYS A 356 -16.93 -11.86 1.68
N PRO A 357 -17.42 -11.35 0.53
CA PRO A 357 -17.43 -12.11 -0.72
C PRO A 357 -16.04 -12.52 -1.25
N LEU A 358 -14.98 -11.85 -0.79
CA LEU A 358 -13.58 -12.10 -1.17
C LEU A 358 -12.92 -13.18 -0.29
N CYS A 359 -13.63 -13.68 0.73
CA CYS A 359 -13.13 -14.65 1.70
C CYS A 359 -13.75 -16.05 1.47
N ARG A 360 -13.01 -17.12 1.80
CA ARG A 360 -13.48 -18.50 1.63
C ARG A 360 -14.60 -18.90 2.57
N SER A 361 -14.62 -18.38 3.80
CA SER A 361 -15.66 -18.71 4.81
C SER A 361 -17.07 -18.31 4.39
N SER A 362 -17.22 -17.33 3.49
CA SER A 362 -18.52 -16.93 2.94
C SER A 362 -18.95 -17.76 1.72
N GLN A 363 -18.01 -18.46 1.09
CA GLN A 363 -18.24 -19.30 -0.09
C GLN A 363 -18.63 -20.73 0.29
N SER A 364 -18.47 -21.14 1.55
CA SER A 364 -18.98 -22.41 2.09
C SER A 364 -20.48 -22.33 2.40
N MET A 365 -21.31 -22.06 1.40
CA MET A 365 -22.64 -22.68 1.39
C MET A 365 -22.46 -24.07 0.78
N GLU A 366 -22.71 -25.12 1.57
CA GLU A 366 -22.80 -26.48 1.07
C GLU A 366 -23.64 -26.51 -0.22
N PRO A 367 -23.25 -27.28 -1.25
CA PRO A 367 -24.14 -27.50 -2.38
C PRO A 367 -25.41 -28.14 -1.84
N GLN A 368 -26.50 -27.38 -1.83
CA GLN A 368 -27.81 -27.87 -1.42
C GLN A 368 -28.21 -28.99 -2.38
N TYR A 369 -27.98 -30.24 -1.96
CA TYR A 369 -28.33 -31.41 -2.74
C TYR A 369 -29.84 -31.41 -2.91
N LYS A 370 -30.33 -30.96 -4.08
CA LYS A 370 -31.72 -31.14 -4.47
C LYS A 370 -31.87 -32.60 -4.87
N PRO A 371 -32.62 -33.42 -4.12
CA PRO A 371 -32.84 -34.80 -4.54
C PRO A 371 -33.52 -34.78 -5.91
N LEU A 372 -32.89 -35.44 -6.89
CA LEU A 372 -33.50 -35.70 -8.19
C LEU A 372 -34.83 -36.42 -7.93
N GLY A 373 -35.92 -35.79 -8.36
CA GLY A 373 -37.28 -36.29 -8.13
C GLY A 373 -37.45 -37.74 -8.60
N LYS A 374 -38.36 -38.46 -7.93
CA LYS A 374 -38.65 -39.89 -8.18
C LYS A 374 -38.80 -40.18 -9.68
N LEU A 375 -37.95 -41.06 -10.20
CA LEU A 375 -38.05 -41.64 -11.53
C LEU A 375 -39.47 -42.18 -11.77
N LYS A 376 -40.17 -41.60 -12.74
CA LYS A 376 -41.45 -42.14 -13.23
C LYS A 376 -41.19 -43.51 -13.85
N ARG A 377 -41.87 -44.53 -13.32
CA ARG A 377 -41.94 -45.89 -13.89
C ARG A 377 -42.27 -45.82 -15.38
N ALA A 378 -41.48 -46.54 -16.18
CA ALA A 378 -41.73 -46.76 -17.60
C ALA A 378 -43.08 -47.50 -17.78
N ARG A 379 -43.91 -47.01 -18.71
CA ARG A 379 -45.09 -47.71 -19.21
C ARG A 379 -44.62 -48.78 -20.20
N THR A 380 -44.93 -50.03 -19.88
CA THR A 380 -44.83 -51.16 -20.81
C THR A 380 -45.92 -51.03 -21.87
N VAL A 381 -45.53 -51.03 -23.15
CA VAL A 381 -46.44 -51.31 -24.27
C VAL A 381 -45.80 -52.43 -25.09
N HIS A 382 -46.56 -53.50 -25.26
CA HIS A 382 -46.21 -54.68 -26.04
C HIS A 382 -46.28 -54.41 -27.55
N GLN A 383 -45.28 -54.95 -28.24
CA GLN A 383 -45.19 -55.48 -29.62
C GLN A 383 -46.05 -54.88 -30.75
N ASP A 384 -45.40 -54.54 -31.86
CA ASP A 384 -45.54 -55.36 -33.07
C ASP A 384 -44.35 -55.26 -34.04
N SER A 385 -44.23 -56.31 -34.84
CA SER A 385 -43.14 -56.78 -35.72
C SER A 385 -42.74 -55.90 -36.89
N GLY A 386 -41.45 -55.94 -37.29
CA GLY A 386 -41.03 -55.55 -38.64
C GLY A 386 -39.53 -55.28 -38.86
N SER A 387 -38.81 -56.28 -39.38
CA SER A 387 -37.72 -56.21 -40.39
C SER A 387 -36.56 -55.18 -40.33
N PHE A 388 -35.35 -55.76 -40.23
CA PHE A 388 -34.11 -55.52 -41.02
C PHE A 388 -33.12 -54.36 -40.77
N SER A 389 -31.87 -54.83 -40.60
CA SER A 389 -30.55 -54.35 -41.06
C SER A 389 -29.66 -53.54 -40.09
N VAL A 390 -28.44 -54.08 -39.94
CA VAL A 390 -27.29 -53.57 -39.21
C VAL A 390 -26.38 -52.87 -40.21
N THR A 391 -25.88 -51.68 -39.89
CA THR A 391 -24.55 -51.24 -40.38
C THR A 391 -23.88 -50.30 -39.38
N GLN A 392 -22.62 -50.61 -39.13
CA GLN A 392 -21.67 -50.00 -38.21
C GLN A 392 -20.92 -48.87 -38.94
N VAL A 393 -20.68 -47.71 -38.31
CA VAL A 393 -19.67 -46.75 -38.80
C VAL A 393 -18.83 -46.22 -37.64
N ARG A 394 -17.56 -46.60 -37.68
CA ARG A 394 -16.41 -46.05 -36.94
C ARG A 394 -16.08 -44.66 -37.48
N LYS A 395 -15.71 -43.69 -36.63
CA LYS A 395 -15.00 -42.47 -37.03
C LYS A 395 -13.64 -42.38 -36.35
N GLN A 396 -12.66 -42.05 -37.18
CA GLN A 396 -11.22 -42.07 -36.97
C GLN A 396 -10.72 -40.64 -36.78
N TRP A 397 -9.66 -40.48 -35.98
CA TRP A 397 -8.97 -39.22 -35.71
C TRP A 397 -7.84 -38.99 -36.72
N CYS A 398 -7.65 -37.73 -37.13
CA CYS A 398 -6.44 -37.26 -37.80
C CYS A 398 -5.95 -35.98 -37.14
N HIS A 399 -4.66 -35.95 -36.82
CA HIS A 399 -3.85 -34.79 -36.48
C HIS A 399 -3.39 -34.10 -37.76
N ASP A 400 -3.19 -32.78 -37.73
CA ASP A 400 -2.15 -32.11 -38.51
C ASP A 400 -1.69 -30.80 -37.84
N SER A 401 -0.39 -30.56 -37.94
CA SER A 401 0.37 -29.41 -37.43
C SER A 401 0.55 -28.34 -38.51
N LEU A 402 0.77 -27.07 -38.13
CA LEU A 402 1.69 -26.11 -38.79
C LEU A 402 1.72 -24.75 -38.04
N HIS A 403 2.91 -24.13 -38.02
CA HIS A 403 3.32 -22.91 -37.29
C HIS A 403 3.10 -21.59 -38.11
N PRO A 404 3.41 -20.38 -37.59
CA PRO A 404 2.60 -19.16 -37.75
C PRO A 404 3.17 -18.10 -38.72
N SER A 405 2.40 -17.05 -38.98
CA SER A 405 2.78 -15.86 -39.75
C SER A 405 2.35 -14.54 -39.06
N THR A 406 3.30 -13.60 -38.92
CA THR A 406 3.14 -12.16 -38.59
C THR A 406 2.82 -11.34 -39.85
N PRO A 407 2.17 -10.15 -39.73
CA PRO A 407 2.86 -8.83 -39.81
C PRO A 407 2.14 -7.77 -38.92
N GLY A 408 2.52 -6.51 -38.68
CA GLY A 408 3.51 -5.57 -39.20
C GLY A 408 3.05 -4.15 -38.79
N PHE A 409 3.98 -3.27 -38.43
CA PHE A 409 3.79 -1.88 -38.00
C PHE A 409 3.10 -0.99 -39.06
N LYS A 410 2.23 -0.05 -38.62
CA LYS A 410 1.93 1.21 -39.33
C LYS A 410 1.75 2.37 -38.35
N SER A 411 2.46 3.45 -38.67
CA SER A 411 2.40 4.80 -38.10
C SER A 411 1.37 5.65 -38.88
N SER A 412 0.66 6.56 -38.20
CA SER A 412 0.14 7.79 -38.82
C SER A 412 -0.13 8.90 -37.80
N CYS A 413 0.24 10.11 -38.20
CA CYS A 413 0.17 11.38 -37.48
C CYS A 413 -1.22 12.05 -37.44
N LEU A 414 -1.38 12.92 -36.42
CA LEU A 414 -2.04 14.25 -36.38
C LEU A 414 -3.54 14.41 -36.74
N SER A 415 -4.32 14.95 -35.79
CA SER A 415 -4.89 16.31 -35.88
C SER A 415 -5.67 16.72 -34.61
N LEU A 416 -5.56 18.01 -34.30
CA LEU A 416 -6.22 18.77 -33.22
C LEU A 416 -7.72 18.99 -33.47
N LEU A 417 -8.51 19.11 -32.40
CA LEU A 417 -9.68 19.99 -32.36
C LEU A 417 -10.08 20.38 -30.92
N ASN A 418 -10.50 21.64 -30.80
CA ASN A 418 -10.68 22.45 -29.60
C ASN A 418 -11.98 22.19 -28.80
N SER A 419 -11.86 22.52 -27.50
CA SER A 419 -12.85 23.03 -26.53
C SER A 419 -14.12 22.22 -26.26
N TRP A 420 -14.56 22.15 -25.00
CA TRP A 420 -15.71 22.90 -24.46
C TRP A 420 -15.79 22.64 -22.94
N THR A 421 -16.00 23.73 -22.21
CA THR A 421 -16.13 23.85 -20.76
C THR A 421 -17.47 23.33 -20.25
N THR A 422 -17.45 22.50 -19.21
CA THR A 422 -18.56 22.42 -18.24
C THR A 422 -18.00 22.12 -16.86
N GLY A 423 -18.17 23.07 -15.94
CA GLY A 423 -17.77 22.95 -14.54
C GLY A 423 -18.65 21.95 -13.81
N ALA A 424 -18.01 21.03 -13.09
CA ALA A 424 -18.63 20.24 -12.04
C ALA A 424 -17.91 20.58 -10.73
N HIS A 425 -18.66 21.12 -9.77
CA HIS A 425 -18.18 21.37 -8.43
C HIS A 425 -17.81 20.04 -7.76
N HIS A 426 -16.54 19.86 -7.41
CA HIS A 426 -16.05 18.70 -6.69
C HIS A 426 -15.94 19.02 -5.20
N HIS A 427 -16.76 18.34 -4.38
CA HIS A 427 -16.56 18.27 -2.95
C HIS A 427 -15.34 17.41 -2.64
N THR A 428 -14.31 17.99 -2.02
CA THR A 428 -13.15 17.29 -1.48
C THR A 428 -13.10 17.51 0.03
N GLN A 429 -13.03 16.44 0.81
CA GLN A 429 -12.78 16.48 2.25
C GLN A 429 -11.36 15.97 2.52
N LEU A 430 -10.60 16.69 3.36
CA LEU A 430 -9.29 16.27 3.84
C LEU A 430 -9.42 15.04 4.75
N MET A 431 -8.67 13.97 4.48
CA MET A 431 -8.47 12.87 5.41
C MET A 431 -6.97 12.71 5.66
N PHE A 432 -6.61 12.62 6.93
CA PHE A 432 -5.28 12.28 7.44
C PHE A 432 -5.24 10.83 7.89
#